data_AF-A0A2C6Z4E1-F1
#
_entry.id   AF-A0A2C6Z4E1-F1
#
_cell.length_a   1.000
_cell.length_b   1.000
_cell.length_c   1.000
_cell.angle_alpha   90.00
_cell.angle_beta   90.00
_cell.angle_gamma   90.00
#
_symmetry.space_group_name_H-M   'P 1'
#
loop_
_entity.id
_entity.type
_entity.pdbx_description
1 polymer ?
#
loop_
_entity_poly.entity_id
_entity_poly.type
_entity_poly.pdbx_seq_one_letter_code
_entity_poly.pdbx_strand_id
1 'polypeptide(L)'
;MLRLALAEWEEWGRIVVDPAAGGLHEDAPRAAVAPPGPEAALANFPRVLAYWRATEEGDAAILRNRARYANALAHPGAPASLWTEPAWSAAFISYVMRNAGVDRREFPFSAAHAFYIDGLLADARAFPATAPFVPRDWSAAAPRPGDLVCADRSGRPLAHWQERWAEIGQFRPMHCDIVVAAGPGAVEAVGGNVADAVTLSRFPADEAGRLLPRPAGGPAWFAVFENRLGQLPPWQFPGHAPGS
;
A
#
# COMPACT_ATOMS: atom_id res chain seq x y z
N MET A 1 -7.77 -7.60 8.69
CA MET A 1 -7.09 -6.65 7.80
C MET A 1 -7.86 -5.34 7.65
N LEU A 2 -9.04 -5.33 7.00
CA LEU A 2 -9.82 -4.10 6.73
C LEU A 2 -10.07 -3.21 7.96
N ARG A 3 -10.50 -3.82 9.08
CA ARG A 3 -10.71 -3.09 10.34
C ARG A 3 -9.46 -2.33 10.80
N LEU A 4 -8.27 -2.92 10.63
CA LEU A 4 -7.01 -2.28 11.06
C LEU A 4 -6.64 -1.14 10.12
N ALA A 5 -6.74 -1.34 8.80
CA ALA A 5 -6.49 -0.27 7.84
C ALA A 5 -7.41 0.94 8.08
N LEU A 6 -8.71 0.69 8.27
CA LEU A 6 -9.68 1.75 8.57
C LEU A 6 -9.42 2.42 9.93
N ALA A 7 -9.07 1.65 10.98
CA ALA A 7 -8.76 2.24 12.28
C ALA A 7 -7.52 3.16 12.21
N GLU A 8 -6.47 2.76 11.50
CA GLU A 8 -5.30 3.62 11.29
C GLU A 8 -5.71 4.88 10.50
N TRP A 9 -6.48 4.74 9.41
CA TRP A 9 -7.00 5.91 8.67
C TRP A 9 -7.81 6.87 9.56
N GLU A 10 -8.64 6.35 10.46
CA GLU A 10 -9.38 7.17 11.43
C GLU A 10 -8.46 7.91 12.40
N GLU A 11 -7.43 7.23 12.93
CA GLU A 11 -6.44 7.82 13.83
C GLU A 11 -5.59 8.90 13.16
N TRP A 12 -5.34 8.78 11.86
CA TRP A 12 -4.69 9.79 11.04
C TRP A 12 -5.61 10.95 10.64
N GLY A 13 -6.86 10.96 11.12
CA GLY A 13 -7.79 12.07 10.96
C GLY A 13 -8.72 11.94 9.75
N ARG A 14 -8.94 10.72 9.25
CA ARG A 14 -9.86 10.42 8.14
C ARG A 14 -9.54 11.20 6.86
N ILE A 15 -8.26 11.32 6.53
CA ILE A 15 -7.80 12.06 5.35
C ILE A 15 -8.24 11.32 4.09
N VAL A 16 -8.95 12.01 3.18
CA VAL A 16 -9.37 11.48 1.88
C VAL A 16 -8.61 12.20 0.78
N VAL A 17 -8.08 11.43 -0.17
CA VAL A 17 -7.40 11.94 -1.37
C VAL A 17 -8.16 11.49 -2.61
N ASP A 18 -8.32 12.38 -3.57
CA ASP A 18 -8.82 12.06 -4.92
C ASP A 18 -7.67 12.25 -5.93
N PRO A 19 -6.97 11.16 -6.30
CA PRO A 19 -5.84 11.25 -7.21
C PRO A 19 -6.23 11.64 -8.65
N ALA A 20 -7.51 11.57 -9.01
CA ALA A 20 -7.99 11.92 -10.36
C ALA A 20 -8.41 13.39 -10.48
N ALA A 21 -8.80 14.03 -9.39
CA ALA A 21 -9.16 15.45 -9.35
C ALA A 21 -7.96 16.41 -9.43
N GLY A 22 -6.74 15.92 -9.70
CA GLY A 22 -5.51 16.72 -9.60
C GLY A 22 -5.18 17.15 -8.17
N GLY A 23 -5.81 16.51 -7.16
CA GLY A 23 -5.45 16.63 -5.76
C GLY A 23 -4.05 16.06 -5.51
N LEU A 24 -3.46 16.46 -4.37
CA LEU A 24 -2.12 16.10 -3.87
C LEU A 24 -1.55 14.85 -4.57
N HIS A 25 -0.57 15.06 -5.45
CA HIS A 25 0.15 13.96 -6.07
C HIS A 25 0.69 13.05 -4.97
N GLU A 26 0.32 11.76 -5.02
CA GLU A 26 0.72 10.76 -4.02
C GLU A 26 2.19 10.88 -3.62
N ASP A 27 3.07 11.21 -4.58
CA ASP A 27 4.51 11.43 -4.38
C ASP A 27 5.09 12.56 -5.27
N ALA A 28 4.47 13.75 -5.37
CA ALA A 28 5.27 14.87 -5.88
C ALA A 28 6.49 15.03 -4.93
N PRO A 29 7.74 15.06 -5.44
CA PRO A 29 8.89 15.27 -4.57
C PRO A 29 8.59 16.52 -3.76
N ARG A 30 8.53 16.37 -2.43
CA ARG A 30 8.26 17.52 -1.56
C ARG A 30 9.29 18.58 -1.93
N ALA A 31 8.79 19.75 -2.35
CA ALA A 31 9.66 20.88 -2.57
C ALA A 31 10.53 21.03 -1.32
N ALA A 32 11.83 21.29 -1.48
CA ALA A 32 12.79 21.32 -0.38
C ALA A 32 12.41 22.30 0.76
N VAL A 33 11.42 23.17 0.54
CA VAL A 33 10.92 24.22 1.43
C VAL A 33 9.48 23.95 1.94
N ALA A 34 8.84 22.83 1.56
CA ALA A 34 7.48 22.53 2.01
C ALA A 34 7.43 22.21 3.51
N PRO A 35 6.42 22.71 4.26
CA PRO A 35 6.27 22.42 5.68
C PRO A 35 6.20 20.90 5.93
N PRO A 36 6.63 20.42 7.11
CA PRO A 36 6.54 19.00 7.49
C PRO A 36 5.13 18.46 7.30
N GLY A 37 4.99 17.35 6.58
CA GLY A 37 3.74 16.61 6.46
C GLY A 37 3.29 16.00 7.79
N PRO A 38 2.07 15.46 7.87
CA PRO A 38 1.50 14.95 9.12
C PRO A 38 2.38 13.92 9.84
N GLU A 39 3.10 13.07 9.11
CA GLU A 39 4.05 12.09 9.67
C GLU A 39 5.12 12.71 10.57
N ALA A 40 5.50 13.97 10.33
CA ALA A 40 6.58 14.61 11.05
C ALA A 40 6.18 15.12 12.43
N ALA A 41 4.87 15.12 12.75
CA ALA A 41 4.39 15.47 14.07
C ALA A 41 4.92 14.51 15.14
N LEU A 42 5.43 15.04 16.26
CA LEU A 42 6.01 14.22 17.34
C LEU A 42 5.02 13.16 17.87
N ALA A 43 3.72 13.45 17.88
CA ALA A 43 2.67 12.53 18.28
C ALA A 43 2.54 11.31 17.35
N ASN A 44 2.96 11.43 16.08
CA ASN A 44 2.92 10.35 15.10
C ASN A 44 4.18 9.48 15.09
N PHE A 45 5.23 9.88 15.82
CA PHE A 45 6.44 9.09 15.96
C PHE A 45 6.21 7.62 16.35
N PRO A 46 5.47 7.30 17.43
CA PRO A 46 5.22 5.91 17.80
C PRO A 46 4.43 5.13 16.75
N ARG A 47 3.54 5.79 15.98
CA ARG A 47 2.74 5.14 14.92
C ARG A 47 3.64 4.66 13.78
N VAL A 48 4.41 5.57 13.19
CA VAL A 48 5.29 5.22 12.06
C VAL A 48 6.41 4.26 12.50
N LEU A 49 6.89 4.39 13.74
CA LEU A 49 7.79 3.40 14.35
C LEU A 49 7.16 1.99 14.38
N ALA A 50 5.88 1.87 14.73
CA ALA A 50 5.19 0.58 14.75
C ALA A 50 5.12 -0.05 13.36
N TYR A 51 4.90 0.76 12.32
CA TYR A 51 4.91 0.29 10.94
C TYR A 51 6.27 -0.28 10.54
N TRP A 52 7.36 0.45 10.81
CA TRP A 52 8.71 -0.02 10.55
C TRP A 52 9.11 -1.27 11.36
N ARG A 53 8.56 -1.45 12.56
CA ARG A 53 8.80 -2.65 13.38
C ARG A 53 8.09 -3.89 12.85
N ALA A 54 7.16 -3.74 11.91
CA ALA A 54 6.52 -4.88 11.27
C ALA A 54 7.44 -5.58 10.28
N THR A 55 8.50 -4.92 9.79
CA THR A 55 9.42 -5.41 8.76
C THR A 55 10.83 -5.63 9.31
N GLU A 56 11.64 -6.44 8.63
CA GLU A 56 13.03 -6.72 9.03
C GLU A 56 13.98 -5.61 8.59
N GLU A 57 13.66 -4.91 7.50
CA GLU A 57 14.50 -3.89 6.88
C GLU A 57 14.36 -2.51 7.55
N GLY A 58 13.52 -2.39 8.59
CA GLY A 58 13.17 -1.11 9.20
C GLY A 58 14.23 -0.49 10.12
N ASP A 59 15.25 -1.22 10.54
CA ASP A 59 16.18 -0.76 11.59
C ASP A 59 16.91 0.54 11.23
N ALA A 60 17.36 0.70 9.97
CA ALA A 60 18.03 1.92 9.53
C ALA A 60 17.10 3.14 9.56
N ALA A 61 15.84 2.98 9.13
CA ALA A 61 14.82 4.04 9.17
C ALA A 61 14.50 4.42 10.63
N ILE A 62 14.38 3.42 11.51
CA ILE A 62 14.10 3.62 12.93
C ILE A 62 15.25 4.37 13.62
N LEU A 63 16.51 3.94 13.42
CA LEU A 63 17.68 4.58 14.02
C LEU A 63 17.81 6.05 13.59
N ARG A 64 17.65 6.32 12.30
CA ARG A 64 17.65 7.69 11.74
C ARG A 64 16.60 8.57 12.42
N ASN A 65 15.37 8.07 12.53
CA ASN A 65 14.27 8.87 13.05
C ASN A 65 14.31 9.01 14.58
N ARG A 66 14.87 8.05 15.32
CA ARG A 66 15.17 8.23 16.76
C ARG A 66 16.13 9.39 17.00
N ALA A 67 17.17 9.52 16.19
CA ALA A 67 18.10 10.65 16.28
C ALA A 67 17.42 11.98 15.96
N ARG A 68 16.61 12.03 14.89
CA ARG A 68 15.80 13.21 14.53
C ARG A 68 14.80 13.58 15.64
N TYR A 69 14.15 12.60 16.24
CA TYR A 69 13.18 12.81 17.33
C TYR A 69 13.86 13.39 18.56
N ALA A 70 15.01 12.83 18.98
CA ALA A 70 15.80 13.37 20.08
C ALA A 70 16.24 14.82 19.81
N ASN A 71 16.67 15.12 18.58
CA ASN A 71 17.03 16.48 18.20
C ASN A 71 15.84 17.45 18.26
N ALA A 72 14.67 17.04 17.79
CA ALA A 72 13.44 17.84 17.82
C ALA A 72 12.95 18.12 19.25
N LEU A 73 13.13 17.16 20.18
CA LEU A 73 12.84 17.38 21.60
C LEU A 73 13.81 18.37 22.26
N ALA A 74 15.09 18.33 21.88
CA ALA A 74 16.10 19.24 22.41
C ALA A 74 15.99 20.67 21.87
N HIS A 75 15.38 20.85 20.69
CA HIS A 75 15.25 22.14 20.01
C HIS A 75 13.80 22.40 19.56
N PRO A 76 12.88 22.72 20.49
CA PRO A 76 11.50 23.03 20.13
C PRO A 76 11.42 24.14 19.09
N GLY A 77 10.66 23.91 18.01
CA GLY A 77 10.50 24.85 16.89
C GLY A 77 11.50 24.67 15.74
N ALA A 78 12.52 23.83 15.89
CA ALA A 78 13.34 23.41 14.75
C ALA A 78 12.51 22.52 13.80
N PRO A 79 12.61 22.69 12.48
CA PRO A 79 11.93 21.81 11.52
C PRO A 79 12.46 20.38 11.65
N ALA A 80 11.57 19.43 11.92
CA ALA A 80 11.89 18.02 11.98
C ALA A 80 11.45 17.33 10.67
N SER A 81 12.39 16.68 9.98
CA SER A 81 12.12 15.81 8.82
C SER A 81 11.86 14.36 9.28
N LEU A 82 11.04 14.21 10.31
CA LEU A 82 10.68 12.89 10.82
C LEU A 82 9.92 12.12 9.75
N TRP A 83 10.35 10.87 9.53
CA TRP A 83 9.76 9.87 8.64
C TRP A 83 9.71 10.19 7.14
N THR A 84 10.21 11.34 6.70
CA THR A 84 10.21 11.76 5.28
C THR A 84 11.03 10.88 4.34
N GLU A 85 11.95 10.07 4.87
CA GLU A 85 12.76 9.12 4.11
C GLU A 85 13.33 8.06 5.07
N PRO A 86 13.28 6.77 4.71
CA PRO A 86 12.60 6.21 3.54
C PRO A 86 11.08 6.23 3.64
N ALA A 87 10.42 6.14 2.48
CA ALA A 87 8.97 6.01 2.39
C ALA A 87 8.50 4.75 3.15
N TRP A 88 7.41 4.87 3.90
CA TRP A 88 6.93 3.84 4.84
C TRP A 88 5.64 3.16 4.40
N SER A 89 5.18 3.40 3.17
CA SER A 89 3.96 2.82 2.58
C SER A 89 3.92 1.28 2.65
N ALA A 90 4.98 0.60 2.22
CA ALA A 90 5.05 -0.86 2.30
C ALA A 90 5.19 -1.39 3.73
N ALA A 91 5.86 -0.63 4.61
CA ALA A 91 5.94 -0.97 6.04
C ALA A 91 4.55 -0.91 6.69
N PHE A 92 3.72 0.07 6.31
CA PHE A 92 2.32 0.15 6.74
C PHE A 92 1.49 -1.04 6.27
N ILE A 93 1.56 -1.40 4.99
CA ILE A 93 0.84 -2.60 4.48
C ILE A 93 1.29 -3.85 5.23
N SER A 94 2.60 -4.03 5.41
CA SER A 94 3.15 -5.15 6.17
C SER A 94 2.68 -5.16 7.63
N TYR A 95 2.58 -4.01 8.28
CA TYR A 95 2.01 -3.86 9.62
C TYR A 95 0.54 -4.26 9.68
N VAL A 96 -0.28 -3.82 8.73
CA VAL A 96 -1.70 -4.20 8.67
C VAL A 96 -1.87 -5.70 8.48
N MET A 97 -1.09 -6.31 7.57
CA MET A 97 -1.12 -7.75 7.32
C MET A 97 -0.71 -8.54 8.57
N ARG A 98 0.44 -8.18 9.16
CA ARG A 98 0.98 -8.87 10.34
C ARG A 98 0.03 -8.79 11.54
N ASN A 99 -0.53 -7.61 11.83
CA ASN A 99 -1.46 -7.44 12.94
C ASN A 99 -2.85 -8.02 12.67
N ALA A 100 -3.20 -8.29 11.41
CA ALA A 100 -4.38 -9.05 11.05
C ALA A 100 -4.21 -10.56 11.29
N GLY A 101 -3.02 -11.02 11.69
CA GLY A 101 -2.71 -12.43 11.91
C GLY A 101 -2.33 -13.19 10.65
N VAL A 102 -2.06 -12.49 9.53
CA VAL A 102 -1.55 -13.12 8.31
C VAL A 102 -0.14 -13.63 8.58
N ASP A 103 0.16 -14.87 8.18
CA ASP A 103 1.48 -15.45 8.38
C ASP A 103 2.48 -14.97 7.30
N ARG A 104 3.78 -14.99 7.62
CA ARG A 104 4.83 -14.61 6.65
C ARG A 104 4.81 -15.49 5.39
N ARG A 105 4.40 -16.77 5.51
CA ARG A 105 4.25 -17.68 4.37
C ARG A 105 3.13 -17.24 3.43
N GLU A 106 2.09 -16.58 3.97
CA GLU A 106 0.95 -16.08 3.21
C GLU A 106 1.20 -14.69 2.62
N PHE A 107 1.90 -13.84 3.36
CA PHE A 107 2.32 -12.52 2.92
C PHE A 107 3.75 -12.22 3.40
N PRO A 108 4.74 -12.14 2.49
CA PRO A 108 6.13 -11.88 2.87
C PRO A 108 6.31 -10.40 3.23
N PHE A 109 6.28 -10.08 4.53
CA PHE A 109 6.45 -8.70 5.01
C PHE A 109 7.75 -8.08 4.50
N SER A 110 7.67 -6.84 4.02
CA SER A 110 8.81 -6.12 3.46
C SER A 110 8.59 -4.62 3.60
N ALA A 111 9.69 -3.89 3.85
CA ALA A 111 9.72 -2.43 3.78
C ALA A 111 9.60 -1.86 2.35
N ALA A 112 9.61 -2.70 1.32
CA ALA A 112 9.49 -2.30 -0.08
C ALA A 112 8.39 -3.10 -0.79
N HIS A 113 7.49 -2.36 -1.47
CA HIS A 113 6.38 -2.93 -2.24
C HIS A 113 6.87 -3.98 -3.24
N ALA A 114 7.93 -3.66 -3.99
CA ALA A 114 8.52 -4.53 -4.99
C ALA A 114 8.86 -5.93 -4.45
N PHE A 115 9.40 -6.04 -3.23
CA PHE A 115 9.88 -7.33 -2.72
C PHE A 115 8.78 -8.21 -2.14
N TYR A 116 7.76 -7.65 -1.47
CA TYR A 116 6.63 -8.49 -1.09
C TYR A 116 5.84 -8.90 -2.34
N ILE A 117 5.73 -8.00 -3.33
CA ILE A 117 5.09 -8.31 -4.61
C ILE A 117 5.77 -9.51 -5.24
N ASP A 118 7.10 -9.52 -5.36
CA ASP A 118 7.89 -10.64 -5.88
C ASP A 118 7.53 -11.96 -5.19
N GLY A 119 7.34 -11.94 -3.86
CA GLY A 119 6.95 -13.12 -3.09
C GLY A 119 5.51 -13.58 -3.35
N LEU A 120 4.53 -12.67 -3.38
CA LEU A 120 3.12 -13.01 -3.71
C LEU A 120 3.02 -13.64 -5.09
N LEU A 121 3.73 -13.03 -6.02
CA LEU A 121 3.87 -13.43 -7.39
C LEU A 121 4.51 -14.83 -7.52
N ALA A 122 5.63 -15.07 -6.84
CA ALA A 122 6.28 -16.38 -6.82
C ALA A 122 5.35 -17.47 -6.26
N ASP A 123 4.61 -17.16 -5.20
CA ASP A 123 3.66 -18.08 -4.58
C ASP A 123 2.48 -18.39 -5.52
N ALA A 124 1.89 -17.38 -6.15
CA ALA A 124 0.83 -17.55 -7.14
C ALA A 124 1.25 -18.40 -8.34
N ARG A 125 2.52 -18.30 -8.76
CA ARG A 125 3.09 -19.12 -9.83
C ARG A 125 3.29 -20.57 -9.39
N ALA A 126 3.83 -20.79 -8.19
CA ALA A 126 4.13 -22.12 -7.69
C ALA A 126 2.88 -22.90 -7.23
N PHE A 127 1.91 -22.19 -6.64
CA PHE A 127 0.75 -22.77 -5.99
C PHE A 127 -0.55 -22.04 -6.39
N PRO A 128 -0.92 -21.99 -7.68
CA PRO A 128 -2.05 -21.17 -8.15
C PRO A 128 -3.39 -21.50 -7.49
N ALA A 129 -3.59 -22.76 -7.06
CA ALA A 129 -4.82 -23.19 -6.38
C ALA A 129 -4.89 -22.77 -4.90
N THR A 130 -3.74 -22.52 -4.25
CA THR A 130 -3.66 -22.28 -2.80
C THR A 130 -2.89 -21.03 -2.39
N ALA A 131 -2.45 -20.19 -3.33
CA ALA A 131 -1.77 -18.94 -3.02
C ALA A 131 -2.73 -17.94 -2.34
N PRO A 132 -2.41 -17.35 -1.19
CA PRO A 132 -3.32 -16.42 -0.50
C PRO A 132 -3.60 -15.14 -1.30
N PHE A 133 -2.69 -14.73 -2.18
CA PHE A 133 -2.87 -13.62 -3.09
C PHE A 133 -2.58 -14.06 -4.53
N VAL A 134 -3.40 -13.62 -5.48
CA VAL A 134 -3.22 -13.91 -6.91
C VAL A 134 -3.22 -12.63 -7.73
N PRO A 135 -2.22 -12.42 -8.60
CA PRO A 135 -2.24 -11.27 -9.48
C PRO A 135 -3.34 -11.40 -10.54
N ARG A 136 -4.09 -10.32 -10.74
CA ARG A 136 -5.09 -10.13 -11.77
C ARG A 136 -4.72 -8.92 -12.62
N ASP A 137 -5.11 -8.97 -13.88
CA ASP A 137 -5.06 -7.80 -14.75
C ASP A 137 -6.00 -6.73 -14.18
N TRP A 138 -5.43 -5.58 -13.84
CA TRP A 138 -6.15 -4.46 -13.23
C TRP A 138 -7.24 -3.88 -14.14
N SER A 139 -7.07 -4.03 -15.46
CA SER A 139 -8.01 -3.54 -16.46
C SER A 139 -9.20 -4.50 -16.69
N ALA A 140 -9.07 -5.75 -16.26
CA ALA A 140 -10.08 -6.80 -16.47
C ALA A 140 -10.80 -7.22 -15.18
N ALA A 141 -10.15 -7.09 -14.02
CA ALA A 141 -10.70 -7.50 -12.73
C ALA A 141 -11.17 -6.30 -11.90
N ALA A 142 -12.43 -6.34 -11.47
CA ALA A 142 -12.94 -5.39 -10.48
C ALA A 142 -12.38 -5.77 -9.10
N PRO A 143 -11.64 -4.87 -8.42
CA PRO A 143 -11.15 -5.16 -7.07
C PRO A 143 -12.30 -5.33 -6.08
N ARG A 144 -12.06 -6.08 -5.01
CA ARG A 144 -12.99 -6.27 -3.89
C ARG A 144 -12.35 -5.83 -2.58
N PRO A 145 -13.16 -5.50 -1.55
CA PRO A 145 -12.62 -5.22 -0.22
C PRO A 145 -11.68 -6.33 0.25
N GLY A 146 -10.45 -5.94 0.59
CA GLY A 146 -9.37 -6.82 1.04
C GLY A 146 -8.31 -7.11 -0.02
N ASP A 147 -8.58 -6.84 -1.31
CA ASP A 147 -7.60 -6.90 -2.38
C ASP A 147 -6.56 -5.78 -2.24
N LEU A 148 -5.41 -5.96 -2.90
CA LEU A 148 -4.41 -4.89 -3.04
C LEU A 148 -4.47 -4.33 -4.47
N VAL A 149 -4.55 -3.01 -4.59
CA VAL A 149 -4.39 -2.32 -5.88
C VAL A 149 -2.98 -1.75 -5.93
N CYS A 150 -2.21 -2.09 -6.96
CA CYS A 150 -0.80 -1.75 -7.03
C CYS A 150 -0.47 -0.93 -8.28
N ALA A 151 0.25 0.17 -8.05
CA ALA A 151 0.76 1.07 -9.07
C ALA A 151 2.29 1.09 -9.09
N ASP A 152 2.84 1.23 -10.28
CA ASP A 152 4.24 1.46 -10.53
C ASP A 152 4.52 2.96 -10.60
N ARG A 153 5.54 3.42 -9.89
CA ARG A 153 5.92 4.84 -9.77
C ARG A 153 7.20 5.18 -10.54
N SER A 154 7.75 4.25 -11.31
CA SER A 154 8.96 4.49 -12.11
C SER A 154 8.67 5.37 -13.33
N GLY A 155 9.71 6.01 -13.86
CA GLY A 155 9.59 6.83 -15.08
C GLY A 155 9.23 6.03 -16.35
N ARG A 156 9.33 4.70 -16.30
CA ARG A 156 8.88 3.77 -17.34
C ARG A 156 8.05 2.66 -16.68
N PRO A 157 6.80 2.95 -16.32
CA PRO A 157 6.00 2.04 -15.50
C PRO A 157 5.65 0.75 -16.26
N LEU A 158 5.49 -0.34 -15.51
CA LEU A 158 4.95 -1.59 -16.02
C LEU A 158 3.47 -1.39 -16.38
N ALA A 159 3.02 -1.91 -17.52
CA ALA A 159 1.61 -1.89 -17.88
C ALA A 159 0.85 -3.10 -17.30
N HIS A 160 1.57 -4.21 -17.08
CA HIS A 160 1.01 -5.46 -16.59
C HIS A 160 1.94 -6.16 -15.59
N TRP A 161 1.36 -6.84 -14.59
CA TRP A 161 2.08 -7.54 -13.52
C TRP A 161 3.09 -8.58 -14.01
N GLN A 162 2.86 -9.20 -15.16
CA GLN A 162 3.79 -10.18 -15.73
C GLN A 162 5.14 -9.56 -16.11
N GLU A 163 5.19 -8.27 -16.44
CA GLU A 163 6.43 -7.60 -16.77
C GLU A 163 7.40 -7.55 -15.57
N ARG A 164 6.86 -7.65 -14.35
CA ARG A 164 7.68 -7.74 -13.12
C ARG A 164 8.59 -8.95 -13.11
N TRP A 165 8.29 -10.01 -13.88
CA TRP A 165 9.13 -11.22 -13.98
C TRP A 165 10.55 -10.96 -14.45
N ALA A 166 10.77 -9.92 -15.26
CA ALA A 166 12.10 -9.58 -15.73
C ALA A 166 12.98 -8.94 -14.66
N GLU A 167 12.40 -8.49 -13.54
CA GLU A 167 13.05 -7.63 -12.54
C GLU A 167 12.93 -8.16 -11.11
N ILE A 168 12.63 -9.46 -10.93
CA ILE A 168 12.55 -10.10 -9.62
C ILE A 168 13.83 -9.86 -8.81
N GLY A 169 13.66 -9.47 -7.54
CA GLY A 169 14.75 -9.16 -6.63
C GLY A 169 15.39 -7.78 -6.84
N GLN A 170 14.99 -7.05 -7.88
CA GLN A 170 15.46 -5.67 -8.11
C GLN A 170 14.48 -4.68 -7.49
N PHE A 171 15.00 -3.68 -6.78
CA PHE A 171 14.16 -2.60 -6.24
C PHE A 171 13.48 -1.84 -7.38
N ARG A 172 12.21 -1.52 -7.19
CA ARG A 172 11.42 -0.69 -8.09
C ARG A 172 10.47 0.20 -7.27
N PRO A 173 10.37 1.50 -7.56
CA PRO A 173 9.42 2.36 -6.87
C PRO A 173 8.00 1.92 -7.26
N MET A 174 7.26 1.45 -6.27
CA MET A 174 5.91 0.93 -6.41
C MET A 174 5.09 1.33 -5.19
N HIS A 175 3.78 1.22 -5.32
CA HIS A 175 2.84 1.47 -4.24
C HIS A 175 1.66 0.55 -4.32
N CYS A 176 1.14 0.14 -3.17
CA CYS A 176 -0.12 -0.57 -3.10
C CYS A 176 -0.95 -0.08 -1.93
N ASP A 177 -2.26 -0.07 -2.14
CA ASP A 177 -3.27 0.24 -1.13
C ASP A 177 -4.17 -0.98 -0.89
N ILE A 178 -4.77 -1.06 0.29
CA ILE A 178 -5.76 -2.07 0.65
C ILE A 178 -7.14 -1.56 0.28
N VAL A 179 -7.83 -2.24 -0.65
CA VAL A 179 -9.19 -1.89 -1.04
C VAL A 179 -10.13 -2.06 0.16
N VAL A 180 -10.90 -1.02 0.48
CA VAL A 180 -11.90 -1.02 1.57
C VAL A 180 -13.33 -0.99 1.04
N ALA A 181 -13.54 -0.40 -0.14
CA ALA A 181 -14.80 -0.44 -0.87
C ALA A 181 -14.54 -0.39 -2.38
N ALA A 182 -15.40 -1.01 -3.17
CA ALA A 182 -15.30 -1.00 -4.63
C ALA A 182 -16.70 -1.11 -5.24
N GLY A 183 -16.94 -0.34 -6.29
CA GLY A 183 -18.20 -0.37 -7.04
C GLY A 183 -18.17 0.57 -8.24
N PRO A 184 -19.32 0.73 -8.93
CA PRO A 184 -19.43 1.65 -10.05
C PRO A 184 -18.96 3.07 -9.69
N GLY A 185 -18.10 3.64 -10.52
CA GLY A 185 -17.61 5.02 -10.38
C GLY A 185 -16.40 5.20 -9.45
N ALA A 186 -16.21 4.34 -8.44
CA ALA A 186 -15.05 4.46 -7.54
C ALA A 186 -14.59 3.15 -6.88
N VAL A 187 -13.26 3.04 -6.72
CA VAL A 187 -12.60 2.13 -5.79
C VAL A 187 -11.95 2.96 -4.68
N GLU A 188 -12.28 2.66 -3.43
CA GLU A 188 -11.71 3.27 -2.25
C GLU A 188 -10.69 2.32 -1.63
N ALA A 189 -9.47 2.80 -1.41
CA ALA A 189 -8.40 2.02 -0.83
C ALA A 189 -7.61 2.82 0.21
N VAL A 190 -7.13 2.14 1.24
CA VAL A 190 -6.33 2.73 2.31
C VAL A 190 -4.86 2.41 2.11
N GLY A 191 -4.07 3.48 2.03
CA GLY A 191 -2.62 3.46 1.83
C GLY A 191 -1.88 4.17 2.94
N GLY A 192 -0.61 3.79 3.14
CA GLY A 192 0.31 4.51 4.01
C GLY A 192 1.23 5.41 3.21
N ASN A 193 1.73 6.47 3.83
CA ASN A 193 2.62 7.47 3.24
C ASN A 193 2.07 8.18 2.00
N VAL A 194 0.76 8.16 1.78
CA VAL A 194 0.12 9.02 0.78
C VAL A 194 -0.13 10.37 1.44
N ALA A 195 0.35 11.46 0.83
CA ALA A 195 0.33 12.79 1.44
C ALA A 195 0.94 12.81 2.87
N ASP A 196 2.02 12.04 3.07
CA ASP A 196 2.72 11.90 4.36
C ASP A 196 1.81 11.42 5.52
N ALA A 197 0.79 10.60 5.22
CA ALA A 197 -0.18 10.08 6.18
C ALA A 197 -0.75 8.70 5.80
N VAL A 198 -1.58 8.10 6.67
CA VAL A 198 -2.49 7.03 6.26
C VAL A 198 -3.76 7.68 5.72
N THR A 199 -4.09 7.41 4.46
CA THR A 199 -5.19 8.07 3.75
C THR A 199 -6.12 7.05 3.10
N LEU A 200 -7.36 7.47 2.86
CA LEU A 200 -8.27 6.80 1.96
C LEU A 200 -8.18 7.49 0.59
N SER A 201 -7.68 6.76 -0.40
CA SER A 201 -7.62 7.20 -1.80
C SER A 201 -8.89 6.75 -2.53
N ARG A 202 -9.55 7.68 -3.23
CA ARG A 202 -10.71 7.40 -4.07
C ARG A 202 -10.31 7.39 -5.54
N PHE A 203 -10.14 6.21 -6.10
CA PHE A 203 -9.74 6.02 -7.49
C PHE A 203 -10.98 5.89 -8.40
N PRO A 204 -11.01 6.54 -9.58
CA PRO A 204 -12.11 6.36 -10.51
C PRO A 204 -12.25 4.92 -10.98
N ALA A 205 -13.49 4.47 -11.14
CA ALA A 205 -13.82 3.14 -11.64
C ALA A 205 -14.90 3.20 -12.73
N ASP A 206 -14.92 2.20 -13.61
CA ASP A 206 -16.00 2.04 -14.58
C ASP A 206 -17.30 1.51 -13.94
N GLU A 207 -18.35 1.33 -14.75
CA GLU A 207 -19.65 0.79 -14.32
C GLU A 207 -19.57 -0.63 -13.75
N ALA A 208 -18.50 -1.39 -14.06
CA ALA A 208 -18.27 -2.71 -13.51
C ALA A 208 -17.41 -2.68 -12.23
N GLY A 209 -16.99 -1.49 -11.77
CA GLY A 209 -16.11 -1.32 -10.63
C GLY A 209 -14.64 -1.65 -10.92
N ARG A 210 -14.23 -1.68 -12.19
CA ARG A 210 -12.81 -1.82 -12.57
C ARG A 210 -12.13 -0.47 -12.54
N LEU A 211 -10.88 -0.44 -12.08
CA LEU A 211 -10.08 0.77 -12.03
C LEU A 211 -9.95 1.40 -13.42
N LEU A 212 -10.14 2.72 -13.51
CA LEU A 212 -9.79 3.47 -14.70
C LEU A 212 -8.28 3.76 -14.75
N PRO A 213 -7.71 3.96 -15.96
CA PRO A 213 -6.31 4.36 -16.11
C PRO A 213 -6.00 5.64 -15.31
N ARG A 214 -4.81 5.69 -14.71
CA ARG A 214 -4.31 6.89 -14.03
C ARG A 214 -3.80 7.93 -15.05
N PRO A 215 -3.75 9.22 -14.68
CA PRO A 215 -3.20 10.27 -15.54
C PRO A 215 -1.77 9.98 -16.01
N ALA A 216 -1.47 10.31 -17.26
CA ALA A 216 -0.14 10.16 -17.84
C ALA A 216 0.90 10.99 -17.05
N GLY A 217 2.11 10.44 -16.89
CA GLY A 217 3.19 11.07 -16.13
C GLY A 217 3.11 10.88 -14.61
N GLY A 218 2.06 10.24 -14.11
CA GLY A 218 1.95 9.77 -12.73
C GLY A 218 2.17 8.25 -12.60
N PRO A 219 1.90 7.69 -11.40
CA PRO A 219 1.93 6.25 -11.22
C PRO A 219 0.93 5.54 -12.14
N ALA A 220 1.28 4.36 -12.65
CA ALA A 220 0.41 3.56 -13.51
C ALA A 220 -0.02 2.27 -12.80
N TRP A 221 -1.29 1.90 -12.93
CA TRP A 221 -1.74 0.58 -12.49
C TRP A 221 -1.02 -0.51 -13.26
N PHE A 222 -0.62 -1.56 -12.54
CA PHE A 222 -0.01 -2.74 -13.17
C PHE A 222 -0.58 -4.05 -12.62
N ALA A 223 -1.17 -4.06 -11.41
CA ALA A 223 -1.72 -5.26 -10.80
C ALA A 223 -2.88 -4.97 -9.85
N VAL A 224 -3.82 -5.92 -9.79
CA VAL A 224 -4.68 -6.15 -8.62
C VAL A 224 -4.25 -7.48 -8.02
N PHE A 225 -3.91 -7.53 -6.73
CA PHE A 225 -3.71 -8.80 -6.04
C PHE A 225 -5.02 -9.18 -5.33
N GLU A 226 -5.71 -10.16 -5.92
CA GLU A 226 -6.91 -10.74 -5.33
C GLU A 226 -6.54 -11.43 -4.02
N ASN A 227 -7.19 -11.02 -2.93
CA ASN A 227 -7.04 -11.62 -1.63
C ASN A 227 -7.97 -12.81 -1.46
N ARG A 228 -7.39 -13.99 -1.24
CA ARG A 228 -8.07 -15.27 -1.00
C ARG A 228 -7.89 -15.78 0.44
N LEU A 229 -7.34 -14.98 1.35
CA LEU A 229 -7.23 -15.34 2.76
C LEU A 229 -8.60 -15.74 3.32
N GLY A 230 -8.65 -16.88 4.01
CA GLY A 230 -9.91 -17.44 4.54
C GLY A 230 -10.87 -18.03 3.49
N GLN A 231 -10.50 -18.04 2.20
CA GLN A 231 -11.28 -18.64 1.10
C GLN A 231 -10.61 -19.91 0.53
N LEU A 232 -9.48 -20.31 1.12
CA LEU A 232 -8.70 -21.47 0.71
C LEU A 232 -9.05 -22.70 1.56
N PRO A 233 -8.90 -23.93 1.02
CA PRO A 233 -9.11 -25.16 1.79
C PRO A 233 -8.32 -25.17 3.12
N PRO A 234 -8.88 -25.75 4.20
CA PRO A 234 -10.13 -26.52 4.27
C PRO A 234 -11.40 -25.66 4.31
N TRP A 235 -11.27 -24.33 4.30
CA TRP A 235 -12.37 -23.38 4.46
C TRP A 235 -12.96 -23.01 3.09
N GLN A 236 -13.52 -23.99 2.37
CA GLN A 236 -14.34 -23.68 1.21
C GLN A 236 -15.73 -23.23 1.69
N PHE A 237 -16.04 -21.94 1.52
CA PHE A 237 -17.41 -21.47 1.67
C PHE A 237 -18.25 -21.98 0.48
N PRO A 238 -19.36 -22.71 0.70
CA PRO A 238 -20.28 -23.00 -0.39
C PRO A 238 -21.02 -21.72 -0.81
N GLY A 239 -20.73 -21.23 -2.03
CA GLY A 239 -21.72 -20.49 -2.82
C GLY A 239 -21.37 -19.06 -3.24
N HIS A 240 -20.93 -18.91 -4.50
CA HIS A 240 -21.67 -18.15 -5.52
C HIS A 240 -21.32 -18.74 -6.89
N ALA A 241 -22.08 -19.75 -7.30
CA ALA A 241 -22.12 -20.11 -8.71
C ALA A 241 -23.01 -19.06 -9.41
N PRO A 242 -22.52 -18.35 -10.44
CA PRO A 242 -23.41 -17.52 -11.25
C PRO A 242 -24.26 -18.42 -12.15
N GLY A 243 -25.58 -18.32 -11.99
CA GLY A 243 -26.56 -18.72 -13.00
C GLY A 243 -26.82 -20.22 -13.16
N SER A 244 -27.96 -20.65 -12.64
CA SER A 244 -28.81 -21.70 -13.22
C SER A 244 -30.18 -21.09 -13.47
#